data_AF-A0A067BXV9-F1
#
_entry.id   AF-A0A067BXV9-F1
#
_cell.length_a   1.000
_cell.length_b   1.000
_cell.length_c   1.000
_cell.angle_alpha   90.00
_cell.angle_beta   90.00
_cell.angle_gamma   90.00
#
_symmetry.space_group_name_H-M   'P 1'
#
loop_
_entity.id
_entity.type
_entity.pdbx_description
1 polymer ?
#
loop_
_entity_poly.entity_id
_entity_poly.type
_entity_poly.pdbx_seq_one_letter_code
_entity_poly.pdbx_strand_id
1 'polypeptide(L)'
;MDGNDNAVHRRKGVSAMTHVAAMVDDDDVQAAARRKGLHVVNVAWEDCARFIDRCWGPCISDMTLVTRRTRMPVLRAPNFQDPIMRIPTRQIMLTVGNESPYEDAPLTKISLQEYLETITKYTELEHSIYAPQHDDQAVVSTQACFLPIEKEAESKTEFHVGLFNYQSRADDPAVLVLVCTDAGTSAQVVSQRDTALFCNHHGLKHSFAAERLSQDRAKRGVDAADVAMTADEEARNYVMIVQIPLQQKPKPTLRKVARSRSARPNNVVAPSRVDVEAAIISISDDAKGPYPKLSRFSHVQRDTRYPLRVTVQFYQATSNGRVTPNVVRALAKKMASVKANATWWGSLVTANASSSGVPSFVAKKQGAKRKHV
;
A
#
# COMPACT_ATOMS: atom_id res chain seq x y z
N MET A 1 53.01 4.81 31.16
CA MET A 1 52.10 5.59 32.00
C MET A 1 52.05 6.97 31.36
N ASP A 2 51.00 7.42 30.67
CA ASP A 2 49.61 6.99 30.63
C ASP A 2 49.00 7.34 29.27
N GLY A 3 48.22 6.41 28.72
CA GLY A 3 47.40 6.63 27.54
C GLY A 3 46.10 7.32 27.93
N ASN A 4 45.77 8.42 27.26
CA ASN A 4 44.53 9.15 27.47
C ASN A 4 43.47 8.64 26.48
N ASP A 5 42.72 7.64 26.91
CA ASP A 5 41.53 7.10 26.22
C ASP A 5 40.39 8.13 26.27
N ASN A 6 40.27 8.94 25.21
CA ASN A 6 39.09 9.79 25.00
C ASN A 6 38.03 8.99 24.24
N ALA A 7 37.43 8.02 24.92
CA ALA A 7 36.22 7.34 24.49
C ALA A 7 35.03 8.31 24.62
N VAL A 8 34.83 9.16 23.60
CA VAL A 8 33.62 9.95 23.45
C VAL A 8 32.44 8.98 23.30
N HIS A 9 31.71 8.79 24.39
CA HIS A 9 30.42 8.11 24.41
C HIS A 9 29.47 8.80 23.43
N ARG A 10 29.33 8.23 22.23
CA ARG A 10 28.16 8.48 21.38
C ARG A 10 26.93 8.08 22.20
N ARG A 11 26.24 9.06 22.77
CA ARG A 11 24.87 8.89 23.27
C ARG A 11 24.10 8.17 22.17
N LYS A 12 23.61 6.96 22.42
CA LYS A 12 22.71 6.26 21.50
C LYS A 12 21.42 7.08 21.41
N GLY A 13 21.42 8.06 20.52
CA GLY A 13 20.23 8.80 20.13
C GLY A 13 19.17 7.79 19.69
N VAL A 14 17.92 8.05 20.07
CA VAL A 14 16.78 7.30 19.59
C VAL A 14 16.79 7.39 18.06
N SER A 15 16.84 6.23 17.38
CA SER A 15 17.00 6.17 15.91
C SER A 15 15.81 6.82 15.18
N ALA A 16 16.01 7.39 13.99
CA ALA A 16 14.93 7.93 13.16
C ALA A 16 13.75 6.97 13.03
N MET A 17 14.03 5.67 12.92
CA MET A 17 13.02 4.62 12.88
C MET A 17 12.05 4.65 14.07
N THR A 18 12.55 4.86 15.28
CA THR A 18 11.72 4.91 16.49
C THR A 18 10.87 6.16 16.51
N HIS A 19 11.42 7.32 16.15
CA HIS A 19 10.66 8.57 16.10
C HIS A 19 9.57 8.54 15.03
N VAL A 20 9.90 8.08 13.82
CA VAL A 20 8.95 7.98 12.72
C VAL A 20 7.85 6.96 13.06
N ALA A 21 8.18 5.81 13.63
CA ALA A 21 7.18 4.83 14.06
C ALA A 21 6.22 5.38 15.13
N ALA A 22 6.71 6.22 16.05
CA ALA A 22 5.92 6.83 17.12
C ALA A 22 4.96 7.93 16.63
N MET A 23 5.05 8.37 15.37
CA MET A 23 4.16 9.40 14.78
C MET A 23 2.67 9.04 14.89
N VAL A 24 2.32 7.75 14.95
CA VAL A 24 0.93 7.31 15.13
C VAL A 24 0.33 7.74 16.48
N ASP A 25 1.17 7.98 17.48
CA ASP A 25 0.78 8.37 18.84
C ASP A 25 0.98 9.88 19.10
N ASP A 26 1.38 10.66 18.08
CA ASP A 26 1.58 12.10 18.18
C ASP A 26 0.24 12.85 18.06
N ASP A 27 -0.20 13.48 19.16
CA ASP A 27 -1.49 14.17 19.25
C ASP A 27 -1.61 15.36 18.29
N ASP A 28 -0.53 16.10 18.03
CA ASP A 28 -0.53 17.24 17.13
C ASP A 28 -0.67 16.80 15.67
N VAL A 29 0.04 15.73 15.31
CA VAL A 29 -0.07 15.10 13.99
C VAL A 29 -1.47 14.52 13.79
N GLN A 30 -2.01 13.82 14.79
CA GLN A 30 -3.37 13.27 14.74
C GLN A 30 -4.41 14.38 14.62
N ALA A 31 -4.29 15.47 15.38
CA ALA A 31 -5.19 16.62 15.29
C ALA A 31 -5.12 17.29 13.90
N ALA A 32 -3.91 17.42 13.34
CA ALA A 32 -3.71 17.94 11.99
C ALA A 32 -4.35 17.06 10.91
N ALA A 33 -4.19 15.73 11.02
CA ALA A 33 -4.81 14.75 10.13
C ALA A 33 -6.34 14.82 10.23
N ARG A 34 -6.91 14.83 11.43
CA ARG A 34 -8.36 14.85 11.67
C ARG A 34 -9.02 16.09 11.08
N ARG A 35 -8.37 17.27 11.14
CA ARG A 35 -8.84 18.50 10.47
C ARG A 35 -8.99 18.36 8.94
N LYS A 36 -8.38 17.33 8.34
CA LYS A 36 -8.51 16.99 6.92
C LYS A 36 -9.32 15.71 6.67
N GLY A 37 -9.98 15.17 7.68
CA GLY A 37 -10.72 13.91 7.57
C GLY A 37 -9.80 12.69 7.37
N LEU A 38 -8.54 12.78 7.84
CA LEU A 38 -7.52 11.74 7.73
C LEU A 38 -7.06 11.32 9.13
N HIS A 39 -6.49 10.12 9.23
CA HIS A 39 -5.86 9.55 10.41
C HIS A 39 -4.44 9.07 10.05
N VAL A 40 -3.55 9.09 11.04
CA VAL A 40 -2.26 8.39 10.93
C VAL A 40 -2.38 7.03 11.64
N VAL A 41 -2.08 5.95 10.94
CA VAL A 41 -2.25 4.57 11.42
C VAL A 41 -1.04 3.70 11.06
N ASN A 42 -0.84 2.59 11.78
CA ASN A 42 0.16 1.57 11.45
C ASN A 42 -0.46 0.32 10.77
N VAL A 43 -1.79 0.25 10.70
CA VAL A 43 -2.55 -0.79 10.00
C VAL A 43 -3.73 -0.13 9.28
N ALA A 44 -3.74 -0.23 7.96
CA ALA A 44 -4.80 0.26 7.09
C ALA A 44 -5.72 -0.89 6.67
N TRP A 45 -7.04 -0.67 6.66
CA TRP A 45 -7.99 -1.66 6.15
C TRP A 45 -8.29 -1.39 4.68
N GLU A 46 -7.79 -2.23 3.78
CA GLU A 46 -7.99 -2.11 2.32
C GLU A 46 -8.89 -3.24 1.83
N ASP A 47 -10.17 -3.13 2.16
CA ASP A 47 -11.15 -4.18 1.90
C ASP A 47 -11.66 -4.10 0.46
N CYS A 48 -11.86 -5.24 -0.19
CA CYS A 48 -12.60 -5.28 -1.46
C CYS A 48 -14.11 -5.28 -1.22
N ALA A 49 -14.57 -5.75 -0.05
CA ALA A 49 -15.98 -5.65 0.36
C ALA A 49 -16.16 -5.70 1.88
N ARG A 50 -17.25 -5.09 2.36
CA ARG A 50 -17.60 -5.02 3.77
C ARG A 50 -19.12 -5.05 3.97
N PHE A 51 -19.57 -5.60 5.09
CA PHE A 51 -20.96 -5.43 5.50
C PHE A 51 -21.17 -4.00 6.01
N ILE A 52 -22.27 -3.36 5.61
CA ILE A 52 -22.63 -2.00 6.07
C ILE A 52 -22.57 -1.94 7.61
N ASP A 53 -21.95 -0.88 8.13
CA ASP A 53 -21.79 -0.60 9.56
C ASP A 53 -21.15 -1.75 10.38
N ARG A 54 -20.22 -2.52 9.77
CA ARG A 54 -19.51 -3.63 10.45
C ARG A 54 -18.03 -3.64 10.11
N CYS A 55 -17.21 -4.13 11.03
CA CYS A 55 -15.81 -4.47 10.81
C CYS A 55 -15.59 -5.86 10.16
N TRP A 56 -16.66 -6.48 9.65
CA TRP A 56 -16.65 -7.81 9.04
C TRP A 56 -17.14 -7.72 7.60
N GLY A 57 -16.65 -8.63 6.77
CA GLY A 57 -16.85 -8.58 5.33
C GLY A 57 -16.14 -9.71 4.62
N PRO A 58 -16.53 -10.01 3.38
CA PRO A 58 -15.74 -10.84 2.49
C PRO A 58 -14.59 -10.02 1.89
N CYS A 59 -13.39 -10.62 1.79
CA CYS A 59 -12.21 -9.97 1.20
C CYS A 59 -11.72 -8.73 1.99
N ILE A 60 -11.42 -8.93 3.28
CA ILE A 60 -10.83 -7.93 4.19
C ILE A 60 -9.32 -8.12 4.21
N SER A 61 -8.57 -7.02 4.06
CA SER A 61 -7.12 -7.03 4.12
C SER A 61 -6.57 -5.98 5.07
N ASP A 62 -5.71 -6.41 6.00
CA ASP A 62 -4.85 -5.53 6.77
C ASP A 62 -3.59 -5.24 5.95
N MET A 63 -3.35 -3.96 5.68
CA MET A 63 -2.17 -3.47 4.97
C MET A 63 -1.27 -2.69 5.93
N THR A 64 0.04 -2.93 5.84
CA THR A 64 1.05 -2.32 6.69
C THR A 64 2.26 -1.88 5.88
N LEU A 65 2.93 -0.83 6.32
CA LEU A 65 4.24 -0.43 5.79
C LEU A 65 5.30 -0.87 6.79
N VAL A 66 6.37 -1.52 6.35
CA VAL A 66 7.37 -2.11 7.26
C VAL A 66 8.80 -1.83 6.79
N THR A 67 9.61 -1.34 7.72
CA THR A 67 11.06 -1.13 7.56
C THR A 67 11.79 -1.83 8.70
N ARG A 68 12.77 -2.69 8.40
CA ARG A 68 13.52 -3.50 9.39
C ARG A 68 12.65 -4.09 10.51
N ARG A 69 11.51 -4.69 10.13
CA ARG A 69 10.48 -5.29 11.03
C ARG A 69 9.67 -4.31 11.89
N THR A 70 9.85 -3.01 11.72
CA THR A 70 9.08 -1.97 12.41
C THR A 70 8.00 -1.44 11.49
N ARG A 71 6.76 -1.36 11.98
CA ARG A 71 5.64 -0.77 11.24
C ARG A 71 5.79 0.74 11.18
N MET A 72 5.68 1.27 9.97
CA MET A 72 5.80 2.69 9.69
C MET A 72 4.39 3.33 9.56
N PRO A 73 4.27 4.63 9.86
CA PRO A 73 3.00 5.33 9.85
C PRO A 73 2.50 5.58 8.42
N VAL A 74 1.18 5.51 8.27
CA VAL A 74 0.45 5.80 7.04
C VAL A 74 -0.65 6.81 7.34
N LEU A 75 -0.65 7.94 6.64
CA LEU A 75 -1.73 8.92 6.62
C LEU A 75 -2.78 8.49 5.59
N ARG A 76 -4.00 8.23 6.04
CA ARG A 76 -5.12 7.83 5.18
C ARG A 76 -6.47 8.27 5.74
N ALA A 77 -7.53 8.14 4.96
CA ALA A 77 -8.89 8.33 5.48
C ALA A 77 -9.23 7.24 6.53
N PRO A 78 -10.09 7.50 7.53
CA PRO A 78 -10.40 6.55 8.59
C PRO A 78 -10.91 5.20 8.05
N ASN A 79 -10.50 4.09 8.68
CA ASN A 79 -10.89 2.74 8.26
C ASN A 79 -12.41 2.52 8.22
N PHE A 80 -13.17 3.20 9.09
CA PHE A 80 -14.63 3.13 9.15
C PHE A 80 -15.35 4.11 8.20
N GLN A 81 -14.62 4.97 7.49
CA GLN A 81 -15.18 5.82 6.45
C GLN A 81 -14.84 5.27 5.06
N ASP A 82 -13.62 4.76 4.87
CA ASP A 82 -13.12 4.17 3.61
C ASP A 82 -13.66 4.85 2.34
N PRO A 83 -13.39 6.16 2.14
CA PRO A 83 -13.78 6.84 0.93
C PRO A 83 -13.02 6.26 -0.25
N ILE A 84 -13.77 6.02 -1.32
CA ILE A 84 -13.30 5.38 -2.54
C ILE A 84 -13.68 6.21 -3.76
N MET A 85 -12.87 6.07 -4.81
CA MET A 85 -13.09 6.64 -6.13
C MET A 85 -13.33 5.50 -7.12
N ARG A 86 -14.10 5.74 -8.17
CA ARG A 86 -14.17 4.85 -9.33
C ARG A 86 -13.31 5.43 -10.43
N ILE A 87 -12.38 4.65 -10.95
CA ILE A 87 -11.50 5.04 -12.06
C ILE A 87 -11.59 3.95 -13.13
N PRO A 88 -11.76 4.31 -14.43
CA PRO A 88 -11.75 3.34 -15.50
C PRO A 88 -10.44 2.55 -15.52
N THR A 89 -10.50 1.23 -15.58
CA THR A 89 -9.29 0.38 -15.59
C THR A 89 -8.40 0.63 -16.80
N ARG A 90 -8.99 1.06 -17.93
CA ARG A 90 -8.27 1.54 -19.12
C ARG A 90 -7.43 2.81 -18.90
N GLN A 91 -7.68 3.59 -17.84
CA GLN A 91 -6.93 4.81 -17.51
C GLN A 91 -5.87 4.58 -16.43
N ILE A 92 -5.87 3.42 -15.79
CA ILE A 92 -4.88 3.05 -14.78
C ILE A 92 -3.72 2.40 -15.49
N MET A 93 -2.58 3.08 -15.58
CA MET A 93 -1.42 2.61 -16.34
C MET A 93 -0.46 1.80 -15.46
N LEU A 94 0.01 0.68 -16.00
CA LEU A 94 0.98 -0.23 -15.39
C LEU A 94 2.23 -0.31 -16.27
N THR A 95 3.41 -0.42 -15.65
CA THR A 95 4.65 -0.76 -16.36
C THR A 95 4.85 -2.28 -16.37
N VAL A 96 5.18 -2.87 -17.51
CA VAL A 96 5.47 -4.30 -17.71
C VAL A 96 6.79 -4.49 -18.46
N GLY A 97 7.32 -5.72 -18.48
CA GLY A 97 8.60 -6.10 -19.08
C GLY A 97 9.61 -6.59 -18.02
N ASN A 98 9.40 -6.21 -16.76
CA ASN A 98 10.25 -6.61 -15.62
C ASN A 98 10.18 -8.10 -15.29
N GLU A 99 9.17 -8.81 -15.79
CA GLU A 99 9.02 -10.26 -15.67
C GLU A 99 9.89 -11.05 -16.64
N SER A 100 10.35 -10.42 -17.73
CA SER A 100 11.22 -11.05 -18.71
C SER A 100 12.52 -11.50 -18.04
N PRO A 101 13.02 -12.72 -18.30
CA PRO A 101 14.32 -13.15 -17.77
C PRO A 101 15.50 -12.40 -18.42
N TYR A 102 15.26 -11.65 -19.49
CA TYR A 102 16.26 -10.87 -20.21
C TYR A 102 16.34 -9.44 -19.66
N GLU A 103 17.54 -9.00 -19.25
CA GLU A 103 17.79 -7.69 -18.65
C GLU A 103 17.60 -6.51 -19.63
N ASP A 104 17.72 -6.77 -20.93
CA ASP A 104 17.55 -5.78 -22.00
C ASP A 104 16.09 -5.66 -22.49
N ALA A 105 15.16 -6.41 -21.89
CA ALA A 105 13.75 -6.34 -22.25
C ALA A 105 13.19 -4.93 -21.97
N PRO A 106 12.55 -4.27 -22.95
CA PRO A 106 12.08 -2.92 -22.78
C PRO A 106 10.88 -2.88 -21.83
N LEU A 107 10.89 -1.88 -20.94
CA LEU A 107 9.71 -1.56 -20.14
C LEU A 107 8.68 -0.83 -21.00
N THR A 108 7.42 -1.26 -20.92
CA THR A 108 6.30 -0.65 -21.66
C THR A 108 5.14 -0.34 -20.72
N LYS A 109 4.33 0.65 -21.09
CA LYS A 109 3.15 1.07 -20.31
C LYS A 109 1.88 0.56 -20.98
N ILE A 110 1.09 -0.22 -20.24
CA ILE A 110 -0.21 -0.75 -20.66
C ILE A 110 -1.27 -0.41 -19.61
N SER A 111 -2.54 -0.51 -19.97
CA SER A 111 -3.62 -0.28 -18.99
C SER A 111 -3.80 -1.47 -18.05
N LEU A 112 -4.37 -1.25 -16.86
CA LEU A 112 -4.75 -2.32 -15.94
C LEU A 112 -5.75 -3.27 -16.61
N GLN A 113 -6.67 -2.74 -17.42
CA GLN A 113 -7.57 -3.58 -18.20
C GLN A 113 -6.79 -4.55 -19.10
N GLU A 114 -5.90 -4.03 -19.93
CA GLU A 114 -5.08 -4.84 -20.86
C GLU A 114 -4.21 -5.86 -20.11
N TYR A 115 -3.63 -5.47 -18.97
CA TYR A 115 -2.86 -6.38 -18.13
C TYR A 115 -3.71 -7.55 -17.64
N LEU A 116 -4.94 -7.30 -17.15
CA LEU A 116 -5.81 -8.35 -16.66
C LEU A 116 -6.33 -9.25 -17.79
N GLU A 117 -6.59 -8.68 -18.97
CA GLU A 117 -6.99 -9.41 -20.18
C GLU A 117 -5.87 -10.35 -20.67
N THR A 118 -4.61 -9.93 -20.51
CA THR A 118 -3.43 -10.63 -21.05
C THR A 118 -2.47 -11.13 -19.98
N ILE A 119 -2.95 -11.32 -18.74
CA ILE A 119 -2.10 -11.63 -17.57
C ILE A 119 -1.25 -12.89 -17.75
N THR A 120 -1.70 -13.83 -18.59
CA THR A 120 -1.01 -15.07 -18.93
C THR A 120 0.32 -14.84 -19.66
N LYS A 121 0.54 -13.64 -20.24
CA LYS A 121 1.83 -13.24 -20.83
C LYS A 121 2.87 -12.90 -19.77
N TYR A 122 2.41 -12.41 -18.61
CA TYR A 122 3.27 -11.85 -17.57
C TYR A 122 3.45 -12.78 -16.36
N THR A 123 2.67 -13.86 -16.32
CA THR A 123 2.55 -14.77 -15.18
C THR A 123 2.30 -16.20 -15.67
N GLU A 124 2.38 -17.17 -14.77
CA GLU A 124 2.05 -18.57 -15.09
C GLU A 124 0.56 -18.92 -14.89
N LEU A 125 -0.34 -17.92 -14.96
CA LEU A 125 -1.78 -18.17 -14.96
C LEU A 125 -2.24 -18.73 -16.31
N GLU A 126 -3.23 -19.63 -16.28
CA GLU A 126 -3.75 -20.28 -17.49
C GLU A 126 -4.78 -19.43 -18.24
N HIS A 127 -5.43 -18.51 -17.54
CA HIS A 127 -6.56 -17.76 -18.06
C HIS A 127 -6.51 -16.28 -17.68
N SER A 128 -7.18 -15.46 -18.49
CA SER A 128 -7.49 -14.07 -18.15
C SER A 128 -8.26 -14.00 -16.83
N ILE A 129 -7.99 -12.95 -16.07
CA ILE A 129 -8.71 -12.63 -14.83
C ILE A 129 -9.53 -11.35 -14.96
N TYR A 130 -9.69 -10.83 -16.18
CA TYR A 130 -10.54 -9.70 -16.49
C TYR A 130 -12.00 -10.14 -16.69
N ALA A 131 -12.94 -9.47 -16.03
CA ALA A 131 -14.36 -9.66 -16.24
C ALA A 131 -14.98 -8.41 -16.89
N PRO A 132 -15.24 -8.39 -18.22
CA PRO A 132 -15.66 -7.20 -18.96
C PRO A 132 -16.91 -6.50 -18.41
N GLN A 133 -17.86 -7.24 -17.83
CA GLN A 133 -19.09 -6.67 -17.28
C GLN A 133 -18.91 -6.05 -15.88
N HIS A 134 -17.76 -6.23 -15.24
CA HIS A 134 -17.52 -5.89 -13.84
C HIS A 134 -16.26 -5.06 -13.58
N ASP A 135 -15.25 -5.21 -14.44
CA ASP A 135 -13.90 -4.68 -14.24
C ASP A 135 -13.60 -3.47 -15.13
N ASP A 136 -14.63 -2.82 -15.70
CA ASP A 136 -14.48 -1.57 -16.47
C ASP A 136 -14.03 -0.39 -15.58
N GLN A 137 -14.36 -0.45 -14.28
CA GLN A 137 -13.91 0.47 -13.24
C GLN A 137 -13.24 -0.28 -12.09
N ALA A 138 -12.20 0.33 -11.52
CA ALA A 138 -11.63 -0.08 -10.24
C ALA A 138 -12.05 0.88 -9.12
N VAL A 139 -12.12 0.34 -7.90
CA VAL A 139 -12.34 1.09 -6.66
C VAL A 139 -10.98 1.53 -6.12
N VAL A 140 -10.75 2.85 -6.02
CA VAL A 140 -9.44 3.43 -5.75
C VAL A 140 -9.42 4.23 -4.44
N SER A 141 -8.40 4.00 -3.62
CA SER A 141 -8.09 4.76 -2.40
C SER A 141 -6.67 5.33 -2.47
N THR A 142 -6.38 6.35 -1.67
CA THR A 142 -5.05 6.97 -1.58
C THR A 142 -4.52 6.97 -0.16
N GLN A 143 -3.21 6.88 -0.04
CA GLN A 143 -2.48 6.90 1.22
C GLN A 143 -1.18 7.70 1.07
N ALA A 144 -0.68 8.25 2.17
CA ALA A 144 0.68 8.79 2.25
C ALA A 144 1.48 8.04 3.33
N CYS A 145 2.64 7.54 2.94
CA CYS A 145 3.51 6.67 3.73
C CYS A 145 4.75 7.44 4.18
N PHE A 146 5.16 7.32 5.46
CA PHE A 146 6.40 7.96 5.93
C PHE A 146 7.49 6.93 6.21
N LEU A 147 8.67 7.15 5.66
CA LEU A 147 9.84 6.30 5.79
C LEU A 147 10.95 7.00 6.60
N PRO A 148 11.69 6.25 7.43
CA PRO A 148 12.74 6.80 8.29
C PRO A 148 14.06 6.91 7.52
N ILE A 149 14.18 7.94 6.68
CA ILE A 149 15.37 8.18 5.84
C ILE A 149 16.17 9.33 6.44
N GLU A 150 17.39 9.03 6.90
CA GLU A 150 18.31 10.05 7.41
C GLU A 150 18.76 11.01 6.28
N LYS A 151 19.01 12.28 6.60
CA LYS A 151 19.45 13.28 5.61
C LYS A 151 20.80 12.94 4.99
N GLU A 152 21.69 12.38 5.81
CA GLU A 152 23.05 11.97 5.45
C GLU A 152 23.11 10.46 5.18
N ALA A 153 21.98 9.81 4.89
CA ALA A 153 21.97 8.39 4.57
C ALA A 153 22.80 8.11 3.31
N GLU A 154 23.89 7.37 3.47
CA GLU A 154 24.72 6.89 2.37
C GLU A 154 24.05 5.76 1.57
N SER A 155 23.09 5.06 2.19
CA SER A 155 22.36 3.94 1.59
C SER A 155 20.85 4.19 1.58
N LYS A 156 20.18 3.60 0.58
CA LYS A 156 18.72 3.62 0.46
C LYS A 156 18.08 2.86 1.62
N THR A 157 16.91 3.31 2.04
CA THR A 157 16.11 2.62 3.06
C THR A 157 15.25 1.54 2.40
N GLU A 158 15.55 0.26 2.68
CA GLU A 158 14.70 -0.84 2.26
C GLU A 158 13.37 -0.88 3.05
N PHE A 159 12.28 -1.16 2.35
CA PHE A 159 10.96 -1.36 2.96
C PHE A 159 10.14 -2.38 2.17
N HIS A 160 9.04 -2.82 2.77
CA HIS A 160 8.01 -3.60 2.09
C HIS A 160 6.62 -3.18 2.55
N VAL A 161 5.65 -3.46 1.68
CA VAL A 161 4.25 -3.45 2.07
C VAL A 161 3.90 -4.85 2.56
N GLY A 162 3.40 -4.96 3.79
CA GLY A 162 2.86 -6.21 4.32
C GLY A 162 1.36 -6.25 4.08
N LEU A 163 0.84 -7.37 3.61
CA LEU A 163 -0.59 -7.59 3.39
C LEU A 163 -1.04 -8.89 4.04
N PHE A 164 -2.12 -8.81 4.81
CA PHE A 164 -2.78 -9.96 5.41
C PHE A 164 -4.25 -9.98 5.04
N ASN A 165 -4.68 -10.99 4.29
CA ASN A 165 -6.08 -11.18 3.94
C ASN A 165 -6.73 -12.23 4.86
N TYR A 166 -7.85 -11.87 5.49
CA TYR A 166 -8.53 -12.70 6.49
C TYR A 166 -9.18 -13.97 5.91
N GLN A 167 -9.37 -14.02 4.59
CA GLN A 167 -10.02 -15.15 3.93
C GLN A 167 -9.03 -16.04 3.17
N SER A 168 -7.85 -15.52 2.80
CA SER A 168 -6.79 -16.29 2.16
C SER A 168 -6.32 -17.49 2.98
N ARG A 169 -6.10 -18.62 2.30
CA ARG A 169 -5.49 -19.83 2.84
C ARG A 169 -4.29 -20.25 1.98
N ALA A 170 -3.40 -21.06 2.55
CA ALA A 170 -2.16 -21.48 1.90
C ALA A 170 -2.38 -22.17 0.54
N ASP A 171 -3.49 -22.88 0.38
CA ASP A 171 -3.88 -23.64 -0.80
C ASP A 171 -5.13 -23.08 -1.52
N ASP A 172 -5.70 -21.99 -1.02
CA ASP A 172 -6.91 -21.36 -1.54
C ASP A 172 -6.86 -19.85 -1.26
N PRO A 173 -6.01 -19.09 -1.99
CA PRO A 173 -5.87 -17.65 -1.80
C PRO A 173 -7.17 -16.92 -2.15
N ALA A 174 -7.51 -15.88 -1.40
CA ALA A 174 -8.69 -15.05 -1.66
C ALA A 174 -8.41 -13.85 -2.57
N VAL A 175 -7.13 -13.54 -2.77
CA VAL A 175 -6.70 -12.33 -3.46
C VAL A 175 -5.38 -12.56 -4.19
N LEU A 176 -5.36 -12.18 -5.46
CA LEU A 176 -4.13 -11.93 -6.22
C LEU A 176 -3.81 -10.45 -6.08
N VAL A 177 -2.54 -10.12 -5.90
CA VAL A 177 -2.08 -8.76 -5.68
C VAL A 177 -1.08 -8.39 -6.75
N LEU A 178 -1.31 -7.26 -7.40
CA LEU A 178 -0.31 -6.62 -8.23
C LEU A 178 0.36 -5.51 -7.42
N VAL A 179 1.68 -5.45 -7.45
CA VAL A 179 2.43 -4.28 -7.01
C VAL A 179 3.07 -3.61 -8.21
N CYS A 180 2.68 -2.36 -8.42
CA CYS A 180 2.98 -1.59 -9.62
C CYS A 180 3.81 -0.37 -9.26
N THR A 181 4.95 -0.23 -9.93
CA THR A 181 5.87 0.91 -9.85
C THR A 181 6.29 1.32 -11.25
N ASP A 182 6.98 2.44 -11.40
CA ASP A 182 7.55 2.80 -12.69
C ASP A 182 8.62 1.78 -13.17
N ALA A 183 9.26 1.04 -12.25
CA ALA A 183 10.21 -0.03 -12.57
C ALA A 183 9.56 -1.35 -13.00
N GLY A 184 8.23 -1.47 -12.93
CA GLY A 184 7.52 -2.70 -13.32
C GLY A 184 6.35 -3.09 -12.43
N THR A 185 5.66 -4.16 -12.85
CA THR A 185 4.48 -4.73 -12.20
C THR A 185 4.76 -6.18 -11.81
N SER A 186 4.43 -6.53 -10.57
CA SER A 186 4.72 -7.86 -10.01
C SER A 186 3.46 -8.46 -9.41
N ALA A 187 3.11 -9.68 -9.84
CA ALA A 187 1.92 -10.38 -9.39
C ALA A 187 2.25 -11.44 -8.33
N GLN A 188 1.52 -11.43 -7.21
CA GLN A 188 1.70 -12.40 -6.13
C GLN A 188 0.39 -12.71 -5.41
N VAL A 189 0.23 -13.95 -4.95
CA VAL A 189 -0.91 -14.34 -4.11
C VAL A 189 -0.62 -14.09 -2.64
N VAL A 190 -1.63 -13.67 -1.89
CA VAL A 190 -1.56 -13.61 -0.42
C VAL A 190 -2.09 -14.93 0.12
N SER A 191 -1.24 -15.72 0.75
CA SER A 191 -1.59 -17.07 1.22
C SER A 191 -1.23 -17.32 2.68
N GLN A 192 -0.45 -16.42 3.29
CA GLN A 192 0.03 -16.53 4.67
C GLN A 192 -0.19 -15.23 5.46
N ARG A 193 -0.07 -15.35 6.79
CA ARG A 193 -0.02 -14.20 7.69
C ARG A 193 1.22 -13.35 7.40
N ASP A 194 1.06 -12.03 7.40
CA ASP A 194 2.15 -11.07 7.21
C ASP A 194 2.92 -11.26 5.88
N THR A 195 2.19 -11.48 4.78
CA THR A 195 2.80 -11.64 3.44
C THR A 195 3.45 -10.32 3.03
N ALA A 196 4.77 -10.27 2.96
CA ALA A 196 5.49 -9.15 2.37
C ALA A 196 5.31 -9.14 0.85
N LEU A 197 5.02 -7.98 0.29
CA LEU A 197 4.96 -7.78 -1.14
C LEU A 197 6.34 -7.40 -1.68
N PHE A 198 6.72 -8.00 -2.82
CA PHE A 198 8.03 -7.86 -3.45
C PHE A 198 7.92 -7.52 -4.92
N CYS A 199 8.99 -6.93 -5.46
CA CYS A 199 9.15 -6.71 -6.90
C CYS A 199 9.79 -7.92 -7.57
N ASN A 200 9.27 -8.28 -8.73
CA ASN A 200 9.91 -9.14 -9.71
C ASN A 200 10.84 -8.29 -10.56
N HIS A 201 12.12 -8.64 -10.57
CA HIS A 201 13.11 -8.06 -11.44
C HIS A 201 13.84 -9.21 -12.12
N HIS A 202 13.44 -9.50 -13.36
CA HIS A 202 14.00 -10.57 -14.19
C HIS A 202 13.97 -11.96 -13.53
N GLY A 203 12.86 -12.28 -12.86
CA GLY A 203 12.67 -13.54 -12.15
C GLY A 203 13.26 -13.58 -10.74
N LEU A 204 13.89 -12.50 -10.30
CA LEU A 204 14.42 -12.34 -8.94
C LEU A 204 13.51 -11.48 -8.08
N LYS A 205 13.48 -11.81 -6.78
CA LYS A 205 12.69 -11.13 -5.76
C LYS A 205 13.51 -10.03 -5.11
N HIS A 206 13.00 -8.80 -5.15
CA HIS A 206 13.64 -7.65 -4.52
C HIS A 206 12.68 -6.90 -3.59
N SER A 207 13.26 -6.26 -2.56
CA SER A 207 12.56 -5.30 -1.70
C SER A 207 12.36 -3.97 -2.46
N PHE A 208 11.52 -3.10 -1.92
CA PHE A 208 11.54 -1.69 -2.32
C PHE A 208 12.67 -0.98 -1.59
N ALA A 209 13.27 0.01 -2.26
CA ALA A 209 14.26 0.90 -1.70
C ALA A 209 13.83 2.35 -1.91
N ALA A 210 14.01 3.18 -0.89
CA ALA A 210 13.67 4.60 -0.95
C ALA A 210 14.87 5.49 -0.61
N GLU A 211 14.95 6.63 -1.26
CA GLU A 211 15.85 7.74 -0.91
C GLU A 211 15.10 9.07 -0.91
N ARG A 212 15.70 10.11 -0.33
CA ARG A 212 15.14 11.46 -0.37
C ARG A 212 15.17 12.01 -1.79
N LEU A 213 14.15 12.76 -2.18
CA LEU A 213 14.14 13.46 -3.47
C LEU A 213 15.35 14.36 -3.65
N SER A 214 15.76 15.08 -2.60
CA SER A 214 16.99 15.89 -2.62
C SER A 214 18.25 15.08 -2.93
N GLN A 215 18.37 13.86 -2.38
CA GLN A 215 19.50 12.96 -2.64
C GLN A 215 19.48 12.43 -4.08
N ASP A 216 18.32 12.01 -4.58
CA ASP A 216 18.16 11.58 -5.99
C ASP A 216 18.51 12.71 -6.98
N ARG A 217 18.03 13.94 -6.72
CA ARG A 217 18.35 15.13 -7.52
C ARG A 217 19.85 15.44 -7.51
N ALA A 218 20.48 15.41 -6.34
CA ALA A 218 21.92 15.63 -6.20
C ALA A 218 22.74 14.59 -7.01
N LYS A 219 22.36 13.31 -6.95
CA LYS A 219 23.00 12.24 -7.75
C LYS A 219 22.87 12.44 -9.26
N ARG A 220 21.77 13.05 -9.71
CA ARG A 220 21.54 13.41 -11.12
C ARG A 220 22.17 14.75 -11.52
N GLY A 221 22.85 15.45 -10.60
CA GLY A 221 23.41 16.77 -10.85
C GLY A 221 22.35 17.88 -11.03
N VAL A 222 21.15 17.68 -10.49
CA VAL A 222 20.05 18.65 -10.55
C VAL A 222 20.04 19.46 -9.26
N ASP A 223 20.54 20.69 -9.30
CA ASP A 223 20.45 21.62 -8.16
C ASP A 223 19.12 22.37 -8.19
N ALA A 224 18.09 21.74 -7.59
CA ALA A 224 16.72 22.25 -7.57
C ALA A 224 16.05 21.94 -6.24
N ALA A 225 16.71 22.32 -5.13
CA ALA A 225 16.04 22.34 -3.84
C ALA A 225 14.75 23.19 -3.94
N ASP A 226 13.64 22.68 -3.43
CA ASP A 226 12.34 23.36 -3.37
C ASP A 226 11.57 23.55 -4.70
N VAL A 227 12.01 22.96 -5.81
CA VAL A 227 11.23 22.91 -7.07
C VAL A 227 10.22 21.75 -7.04
N ALA A 228 9.02 21.96 -7.59
CA ALA A 228 7.99 20.92 -7.74
C ALA A 228 8.53 19.68 -8.47
N MET A 229 7.96 18.50 -8.18
CA MET A 229 8.38 17.27 -8.84
C MET A 229 8.10 17.32 -10.35
N THR A 230 9.03 16.80 -11.15
CA THR A 230 8.80 16.51 -12.56
C THR A 230 7.86 15.31 -12.72
N ALA A 231 7.27 15.11 -13.90
CA ALA A 231 6.41 13.95 -14.15
C ALA A 231 7.11 12.60 -13.91
N ASP A 232 8.41 12.53 -14.20
CA ASP A 232 9.26 11.37 -13.90
C ASP A 232 9.41 11.14 -12.39
N GLU A 233 9.73 12.20 -11.64
CA GLU A 233 9.84 12.14 -10.18
C GLU A 233 8.51 11.76 -9.52
N GLU A 234 7.39 12.25 -10.07
CA GLU A 234 6.05 11.84 -9.62
C GLU A 234 5.77 10.35 -9.89
N ALA A 235 6.19 9.83 -11.05
CA ALA A 235 6.05 8.41 -11.39
C ALA A 235 6.86 7.50 -10.47
N ARG A 236 7.99 7.99 -9.94
CA ARG A 236 8.85 7.29 -8.98
C ARG A 236 8.49 7.56 -7.50
N ASN A 237 7.47 8.37 -7.21
CA ASN A 237 7.06 8.71 -5.83
C ASN A 237 5.89 7.86 -5.29
N TYR A 238 5.37 6.90 -6.08
CA TYR A 238 4.27 6.06 -5.63
C TYR A 238 4.49 4.57 -5.87
N VAL A 239 3.83 3.78 -5.04
CA VAL A 239 3.59 2.35 -5.28
C VAL A 239 2.08 2.17 -5.35
N MET A 240 1.61 1.52 -6.42
CA MET A 240 0.20 1.20 -6.60
C MET A 240 -0.01 -0.29 -6.32
N ILE A 241 -0.96 -0.60 -5.45
CA ILE A 241 -1.30 -1.96 -5.04
C ILE A 241 -2.69 -2.28 -5.56
N VAL A 242 -2.81 -3.32 -6.38
CA VAL A 242 -4.08 -3.77 -6.93
C VAL A 242 -4.43 -5.11 -6.30
N GLN A 243 -5.50 -5.16 -5.53
CA GLN A 243 -6.09 -6.38 -5.00
C GLN A 243 -7.19 -6.87 -5.93
N ILE A 244 -7.04 -8.11 -6.40
CA ILE A 244 -7.94 -8.78 -7.34
C ILE A 244 -8.57 -9.95 -6.59
N PRO A 245 -9.86 -9.85 -6.20
CA PRO A 245 -10.55 -10.92 -5.49
C PRO A 245 -10.61 -12.21 -6.33
N LEU A 246 -10.27 -13.33 -5.70
CA LEU A 246 -10.27 -14.68 -6.28
C LEU A 246 -11.38 -15.54 -5.69
N GLN A 247 -11.90 -16.46 -6.49
CA GLN A 247 -12.88 -17.43 -6.03
C GLN A 247 -12.22 -18.40 -5.04
N GLN A 248 -12.97 -18.72 -3.99
CA GLN A 248 -12.50 -19.59 -2.92
C GLN A 248 -13.41 -20.80 -2.75
N LYS A 249 -12.80 -21.92 -2.34
CA LYS A 249 -13.52 -23.12 -1.94
C LYS A 249 -14.43 -22.81 -0.72
N PRO A 250 -15.59 -23.49 -0.58
CA PRO A 250 -16.48 -23.31 0.56
C PRO A 250 -15.75 -23.49 1.89
N LYS A 251 -16.04 -22.62 2.87
CA LYS A 251 -15.39 -22.68 4.18
C LYS A 251 -15.87 -23.90 4.98
N PRO A 252 -14.97 -24.65 5.63
CA PRO A 252 -15.33 -25.45 6.80
C PRO A 252 -15.81 -24.52 7.92
N THR A 253 -16.86 -24.92 8.65
CA THR A 253 -17.40 -24.18 9.79
C THR A 253 -16.45 -24.23 10.98
N LEU A 254 -15.98 -23.06 11.46
CA LEU A 254 -15.12 -22.96 12.64
C LEU A 254 -15.68 -22.00 13.70
N ARG A 255 -15.51 -22.42 14.97
CA ARG A 255 -16.06 -21.85 16.21
C ARG A 255 -15.16 -20.70 16.74
N LYS A 256 -15.76 -19.63 17.26
CA LYS A 256 -15.07 -18.39 17.68
C LYS A 256 -14.29 -18.55 19.00
N VAL A 257 -13.12 -17.93 19.09
CA VAL A 257 -12.40 -17.61 20.35
C VAL A 257 -12.01 -16.13 20.32
N ALA A 258 -12.20 -15.43 21.44
CA ALA A 258 -11.90 -14.00 21.60
C ALA A 258 -10.52 -13.77 22.28
N ARG A 259 -9.86 -12.65 21.98
CA ARG A 259 -8.66 -12.17 22.69
C ARG A 259 -8.74 -10.68 23.02
N SER A 260 -8.21 -10.29 24.18
CA SER A 260 -8.12 -8.91 24.67
C SER A 260 -6.75 -8.25 24.37
N ARG A 261 -6.68 -6.92 24.51
CA ARG A 261 -5.48 -6.07 24.30
C ARG A 261 -5.12 -5.31 25.59
N SER A 262 -3.84 -4.94 25.73
CA SER A 262 -3.32 -4.01 26.75
C SER A 262 -2.56 -2.83 26.10
N ALA A 263 -2.39 -1.74 26.85
CA ALA A 263 -1.77 -0.46 26.44
C ALA A 263 -0.46 -0.16 27.22
N ARG A 264 0.36 0.79 26.72
CA ARG A 264 1.64 1.26 27.31
C ARG A 264 1.81 2.81 27.19
N PRO A 265 2.72 3.45 27.96
CA PRO A 265 2.71 4.90 28.21
C PRO A 265 3.66 5.73 27.31
N ASN A 266 3.43 7.06 27.31
CA ASN A 266 4.12 8.09 26.51
C ASN A 266 5.34 8.71 27.21
N ASN A 267 6.29 9.21 26.40
CA ASN A 267 7.36 10.15 26.82
C ASN A 267 7.45 11.32 25.84
N VAL A 268 7.68 12.53 26.36
CA VAL A 268 7.78 13.79 25.61
C VAL A 268 9.26 14.14 25.38
N VAL A 269 9.60 14.61 24.18
CA VAL A 269 10.94 15.15 23.85
C VAL A 269 10.81 16.51 23.16
N ALA A 270 11.76 17.39 23.49
CA ALA A 270 11.90 18.79 23.12
C ALA A 270 12.00 19.06 21.59
N PRO A 271 11.73 20.30 21.14
CA PRO A 271 11.47 20.58 19.72
C PRO A 271 12.73 20.54 18.85
N SER A 272 12.59 19.93 17.68
CA SER A 272 13.54 20.02 16.56
C SER A 272 12.79 20.34 15.26
N ARG A 273 13.53 20.82 14.25
CA ARG A 273 13.02 21.38 12.98
C ARG A 273 12.45 20.27 12.08
N VAL A 274 11.29 20.50 11.48
CA VAL A 274 10.58 19.57 10.57
C VAL A 274 11.38 19.35 9.28
N ASP A 275 11.41 18.12 8.77
CA ASP A 275 12.26 17.73 7.64
C ASP A 275 11.63 16.77 6.62
N VAL A 276 10.29 16.75 6.57
CA VAL A 276 9.55 15.88 5.64
C VAL A 276 9.72 16.35 4.20
N GLU A 277 10.08 15.44 3.31
CA GLU A 277 10.12 15.64 1.85
C GLU A 277 9.62 14.39 1.10
N ALA A 278 9.44 14.48 -0.22
CA ALA A 278 9.10 13.32 -1.04
C ALA A 278 10.23 12.29 -1.08
N ALA A 279 9.89 11.01 -1.10
CA ALA A 279 10.84 9.91 -1.29
C ALA A 279 10.75 9.34 -2.72
N ILE A 280 11.89 9.04 -3.32
CA ILE A 280 11.97 8.36 -4.61
C ILE A 280 12.11 6.86 -4.37
N ILE A 281 11.25 6.09 -5.03
CA ILE A 281 11.19 4.64 -4.92
C ILE A 281 11.97 4.00 -6.06
N SER A 282 12.71 2.97 -5.70
CA SER A 282 13.46 2.09 -6.59
C SER A 282 13.39 0.65 -6.08
N ILE A 283 13.98 -0.27 -6.83
CA ILE A 283 14.16 -1.65 -6.40
C ILE A 283 15.48 -1.74 -5.60
N SER A 284 15.53 -2.57 -4.56
CA SER A 284 16.77 -2.79 -3.80
C SER A 284 17.82 -3.51 -4.63
N ASP A 285 19.10 -3.19 -4.44
CA ASP A 285 20.20 -3.82 -5.19
C ASP A 285 20.32 -5.33 -4.86
N ASP A 286 20.05 -5.71 -3.61
CA ASP A 286 20.16 -7.10 -3.16
C ASP A 286 18.95 -7.96 -3.56
N ALA A 287 19.19 -8.97 -4.39
CA ALA A 287 18.21 -10.02 -4.64
C ALA A 287 17.99 -10.87 -3.38
N LYS A 288 16.73 -11.14 -3.06
CA LYS A 288 16.29 -11.94 -1.89
C LYS A 288 15.88 -13.38 -2.29
N GLY A 289 16.36 -13.85 -3.44
CA GLY A 289 16.09 -15.15 -4.04
C GLY A 289 15.14 -15.11 -5.24
N PRO A 290 14.69 -16.26 -5.77
CA PRO A 290 13.77 -16.33 -6.89
C PRO A 290 12.43 -15.67 -6.59
N TYR A 291 11.81 -15.04 -7.59
CA TYR A 291 10.46 -14.51 -7.48
C TYR A 291 9.45 -15.66 -7.33
N PRO A 292 8.45 -15.54 -6.43
CA PRO A 292 7.44 -16.58 -6.25
C PRO A 292 6.65 -16.81 -7.54
N LYS A 293 6.61 -18.07 -8.01
CA LYS A 293 5.84 -18.45 -9.20
C LYS A 293 4.36 -18.61 -8.88
N LEU A 294 3.51 -18.30 -9.86
CA LEU A 294 2.06 -18.49 -9.77
C LEU A 294 1.60 -19.85 -10.30
N SER A 295 2.49 -20.70 -10.80
CA SER A 295 2.15 -22.00 -11.41
C SER A 295 1.33 -22.92 -10.51
N ARG A 296 1.56 -22.92 -9.18
CA ARG A 296 0.74 -23.69 -8.23
C ARG A 296 -0.72 -23.21 -8.16
N PHE A 297 -0.95 -21.95 -8.51
CA PHE A 297 -2.23 -21.27 -8.50
C PHE A 297 -2.68 -20.91 -9.92
N SER A 298 -2.20 -21.62 -10.94
CA SER A 298 -2.45 -21.32 -12.36
C SER A 298 -3.94 -21.27 -12.73
N HIS A 299 -4.76 -22.04 -12.02
CA HIS A 299 -6.19 -22.23 -12.22
C HIS A 299 -7.09 -21.26 -11.43
N VAL A 300 -6.53 -20.28 -10.70
CA VAL A 300 -7.35 -19.34 -9.94
C VAL A 300 -8.26 -18.52 -10.85
N GLN A 301 -9.45 -18.20 -10.35
CA GLN A 301 -10.46 -17.46 -11.11
C GLN A 301 -10.86 -16.18 -10.39
N ARG A 302 -11.17 -15.14 -11.16
CA ARG A 302 -11.70 -13.85 -10.68
C ARG A 302 -13.05 -14.04 -9.98
N ASP A 303 -13.19 -13.48 -8.78
CA ASP A 303 -14.46 -13.41 -8.04
C ASP A 303 -15.19 -12.10 -8.30
N THR A 304 -16.00 -12.06 -9.36
CA THR A 304 -16.70 -10.87 -9.86
C THR A 304 -17.75 -10.29 -8.90
N ARG A 305 -18.04 -10.97 -7.78
CA ARG A 305 -18.91 -10.43 -6.73
C ARG A 305 -18.29 -9.22 -6.02
N TYR A 306 -16.96 -9.09 -6.08
CA TYR A 306 -16.21 -8.03 -5.42
C TYR A 306 -15.41 -7.24 -6.46
N PRO A 307 -15.29 -5.91 -6.32
CA PRO A 307 -14.58 -5.07 -7.26
C PRO A 307 -13.06 -5.27 -7.18
N LEU A 308 -12.35 -4.81 -8.21
CA LEU A 308 -10.91 -4.55 -8.13
C LEU A 308 -10.66 -3.40 -7.15
N ARG A 309 -9.73 -3.59 -6.21
CA ARG A 309 -9.36 -2.56 -5.22
C ARG A 309 -7.95 -2.06 -5.48
N VAL A 310 -7.81 -0.78 -5.77
CA VAL A 310 -6.53 -0.12 -6.04
C VAL A 310 -6.20 0.83 -4.89
N THR A 311 -4.99 0.75 -4.37
CA THR A 311 -4.46 1.64 -3.34
C THR A 311 -3.22 2.32 -3.86
N VAL A 312 -3.25 3.65 -3.98
CA VAL A 312 -2.09 4.46 -4.39
C VAL A 312 -1.40 5.01 -3.14
N GLN A 313 -0.16 4.58 -2.90
CA GLN A 313 0.65 5.01 -1.77
C GLN A 313 1.71 6.01 -2.23
N PHE A 314 1.64 7.25 -1.74
CA PHE A 314 2.68 8.27 -1.96
C PHE A 314 3.70 8.23 -0.83
N TYR A 315 5.00 8.31 -1.13
CA TYR A 315 6.05 8.10 -0.14
C TYR A 315 6.77 9.37 0.28
N GLN A 316 6.97 9.52 1.58
CA GLN A 316 7.63 10.65 2.22
C GLN A 316 8.84 10.18 3.03
N ALA A 317 9.91 10.96 3.02
CA ALA A 317 11.11 10.76 3.80
C ALA A 317 11.13 11.72 5.00
N THR A 318 11.52 11.24 6.18
CA THR A 318 11.79 12.08 7.35
C THR A 318 12.81 11.38 8.26
N SER A 319 13.68 12.15 8.91
CA SER A 319 14.64 11.61 9.88
C SER A 319 14.17 11.73 11.33
N ASN A 320 13.10 12.48 11.58
CA ASN A 320 12.67 12.80 12.94
C ASN A 320 11.18 12.55 13.21
N GLY A 321 10.41 12.14 12.21
CA GLY A 321 8.99 11.81 12.39
C GLY A 321 8.09 13.02 12.67
N ARG A 322 8.59 14.25 12.54
CA ARG A 322 7.81 15.47 12.83
C ARG A 322 7.04 15.91 11.61
N VAL A 323 5.71 16.01 11.74
CA VAL A 323 4.82 16.41 10.65
C VAL A 323 4.03 17.66 11.06
N THR A 324 4.11 18.74 10.27
CA THR A 324 3.33 19.95 10.54
C THR A 324 1.94 19.88 9.89
N PRO A 325 0.98 20.71 10.34
CA PRO A 325 -0.28 20.89 9.63
C PRO A 325 -0.12 21.30 8.16
N ASN A 326 0.94 22.02 7.79
CA ASN A 326 1.23 22.35 6.39
C ASN A 326 1.57 21.11 5.57
N VAL A 327 2.42 20.23 6.11
CA VAL A 327 2.77 18.95 5.46
C VAL A 327 1.51 18.11 5.28
N VAL A 328 0.69 17.96 6.33
CA VAL A 328 -0.59 17.22 6.23
C VAL A 328 -1.51 17.82 5.16
N ARG A 329 -1.60 19.16 5.08
CA ARG A 329 -2.40 19.84 4.03
C ARG A 329 -1.89 19.54 2.63
N ALA A 330 -0.58 19.60 2.41
CA ALA A 330 0.03 19.33 1.13
C ALA A 330 -0.22 17.86 0.71
N LEU A 331 -0.04 16.92 1.62
CA LEU A 331 -0.32 15.50 1.39
C LEU A 331 -1.80 15.25 1.11
N ALA A 332 -2.71 15.84 1.88
CA ALA A 332 -4.14 15.73 1.63
C ALA A 332 -4.51 16.26 0.23
N LYS A 333 -3.89 17.36 -0.22
CA LYS A 333 -4.09 17.90 -1.58
C LYS A 333 -3.54 16.93 -2.65
N LYS A 334 -2.34 16.38 -2.46
CA LYS A 334 -1.74 15.39 -3.39
C LYS A 334 -2.58 14.11 -3.45
N MET A 335 -3.01 13.59 -2.32
CA MET A 335 -3.90 12.43 -2.25
C MET A 335 -5.26 12.69 -2.93
N ALA A 336 -5.80 13.90 -2.79
CA ALA A 336 -7.04 14.30 -3.44
C ALA A 336 -6.89 14.55 -4.95
N SER A 337 -5.68 14.82 -5.46
CA SER A 337 -5.50 15.09 -6.89
C SER A 337 -5.80 13.87 -7.76
N VAL A 338 -5.69 12.65 -7.21
CA VAL A 338 -6.09 11.41 -7.89
C VAL A 338 -7.57 11.43 -8.29
N LYS A 339 -8.42 12.19 -7.57
CA LYS A 339 -9.85 12.38 -7.90
C LYS A 339 -10.08 12.98 -9.28
N ALA A 340 -9.10 13.70 -9.84
CA ALA A 340 -9.23 14.26 -11.18
C ALA A 340 -9.38 13.18 -12.27
N ASN A 341 -8.94 11.95 -11.99
CA ASN A 341 -9.08 10.80 -12.87
C ASN A 341 -10.33 9.95 -12.57
N ALA A 342 -11.17 10.37 -11.61
CA ALA A 342 -12.31 9.59 -11.15
C ALA A 342 -13.60 9.92 -11.90
N THR A 343 -14.36 8.88 -12.26
CA THR A 343 -15.73 9.00 -12.79
C THR A 343 -16.75 9.18 -11.67
N TRP A 344 -16.42 8.75 -10.45
CA TRP A 344 -17.27 8.89 -9.25
C TRP A 344 -16.44 8.84 -7.96
N TRP A 345 -16.95 9.41 -6.86
CA TRP A 345 -16.36 9.28 -5.52
C TRP A 345 -17.43 9.18 -4.42
N GLY A 346 -17.14 8.42 -3.35
CA GLY A 346 -18.05 8.22 -2.21
C GLY A 346 -17.41 7.32 -1.14
N SER A 347 -18.19 6.55 -0.38
CA SER A 347 -17.70 5.69 0.71
C SER A 347 -18.16 4.24 0.57
N LEU A 348 -17.28 3.29 0.93
CA LEU A 348 -17.61 1.87 0.98
C LEU A 348 -18.34 1.47 2.29
N VAL A 349 -18.27 2.30 3.34
CA VAL A 349 -18.79 1.97 4.68
C VAL A 349 -20.03 2.78 5.04
N THR A 350 -20.08 4.05 4.70
CA THR A 350 -21.19 4.96 5.04
C THR A 350 -22.09 5.20 3.83
N ALA A 351 -23.39 4.98 3.96
CA ALA A 351 -24.35 5.28 2.92
C ALA A 351 -24.52 6.81 2.78
N ASN A 352 -23.99 7.41 1.70
CA ASN A 352 -24.47 8.71 1.27
C ASN A 352 -25.79 8.48 0.49
N ALA A 353 -26.91 8.71 1.18
CA ALA A 353 -28.25 8.65 0.63
C ALA A 353 -28.55 9.87 -0.26
N SER A 354 -27.87 10.01 -1.41
CA SER A 354 -28.30 10.90 -2.50
C SER A 354 -27.39 10.76 -3.72
N SER A 355 -27.49 9.66 -4.45
CA SER A 355 -27.32 9.65 -5.92
C SER A 355 -27.69 8.28 -6.47
N SER A 356 -28.63 8.28 -7.39
CA SER A 356 -29.09 7.13 -8.19
C SER A 356 -27.95 6.63 -9.09
N GLY A 357 -27.07 5.80 -8.54
CA GLY A 357 -25.95 5.25 -9.32
C GLY A 357 -25.07 4.25 -8.57
N VAL A 358 -25.47 3.76 -7.40
CA VAL A 358 -24.70 2.76 -6.64
C VAL A 358 -25.10 1.36 -7.10
N PRO A 359 -24.22 0.58 -7.80
CA PRO A 359 -24.44 -0.86 -7.91
C PRO A 359 -24.21 -1.47 -6.53
N SER A 360 -25.09 -2.37 -6.09
CA SER A 360 -25.02 -2.97 -4.75
C SER A 360 -23.88 -3.98 -4.65
N PHE A 361 -22.66 -3.51 -4.32
CA PHE A 361 -21.59 -4.38 -3.79
C PHE A 361 -21.79 -4.67 -2.28
N VAL A 362 -22.91 -4.22 -1.73
CA VAL A 362 -23.38 -4.48 -0.37
C VAL A 362 -23.76 -5.95 -0.27
N ALA A 363 -22.96 -6.73 0.45
CA ALA A 363 -23.32 -8.10 0.77
C ALA A 363 -24.57 -8.11 1.68
N LYS A 364 -25.74 -8.39 1.11
CA LYS A 364 -26.96 -8.61 1.90
C LYS A 364 -26.83 -9.94 2.63
N LYS A 365 -27.12 -9.95 3.93
CA LYS A 365 -27.18 -11.18 4.74
C LYS A 365 -28.24 -12.11 4.14
N GLN A 366 -27.85 -13.29 3.65
CA GLN A 366 -28.82 -14.32 3.29
C GLN A 366 -29.57 -14.74 4.57
N GLY A 367 -30.87 -14.47 4.60
CA GLY A 367 -31.72 -14.81 5.73
C GLY A 367 -31.83 -16.32 5.87
N ALA A 368 -31.41 -16.85 7.02
CA ALA A 368 -31.77 -18.20 7.42
C ALA A 368 -33.29 -18.26 7.60
N LYS A 369 -33.99 -18.95 6.68
CA LYS A 369 -35.38 -19.34 6.90
C LYS A 369 -35.43 -20.26 8.12
N ARG A 370 -35.86 -19.73 9.27
CA ARG A 370 -36.35 -20.56 10.37
C ARG A 370 -37.60 -21.27 9.85
N LYS A 371 -37.51 -22.59 9.63
CA LYS A 371 -38.70 -23.43 9.58
C LYS A 371 -39.24 -23.50 11.01
N HIS A 372 -40.44 -22.99 11.22
CA HIS A 372 -41.23 -23.35 12.38
C HIS A 372 -41.70 -24.79 12.21
N VAL A 373 -41.31 -25.65 13.15
CA VAL A 373 -42.14 -26.74 13.67
C VAL A 373 -42.24 -26.50 15.16
#